data_AF-A0A4R8M5Z1-F1
#
_entry.id   AF-A0A4R8M5Z1-F1
#
_cell.length_a   1.000
_cell.length_b   1.000
_cell.length_c   1.000
_cell.angle_alpha   90.00
_cell.angle_beta   90.00
_cell.angle_gamma   90.00
#
_symmetry.space_group_name_H-M   'P 1'
#
loop_
_entity.id
_entity.type
_entity.pdbx_description
1 polymer ?
#
loop_
_entity_poly.entity_id
_entity_poly.type
_entity_poly.pdbx_seq_one_letter_code
_entity_poly.pdbx_strand_id
1 'polypeptide(L)'
;MTSAPETGTERPAASSDDWRYSRDRVLLYVRALDLPPFRGLDLAVESLKSAGPASASEAMKKLRELLAENGLDRGIRDGEGRHLASVPPLNRGVMVAAPLERAPWKSAFARFLRRWRRNLFGPWERNGHA
;
A
#
# COMPACT_ATOMS: atom_id res chain seq x y z
N MET A 1 -28.29 32.01 -26.84
CA MET A 1 -27.12 31.11 -26.78
C MET A 1 -25.99 31.90 -26.14
N THR A 2 -25.85 31.84 -24.81
CA THR A 2 -24.81 32.57 -24.08
C THR A 2 -23.84 31.53 -23.53
N SER A 3 -22.68 31.44 -24.17
CA SER A 3 -21.57 30.58 -23.76
C SER A 3 -20.98 31.11 -22.45
N ALA A 4 -20.90 30.27 -21.43
CA ALA A 4 -20.18 30.58 -20.20
C ALA A 4 -18.67 30.69 -20.50
N PRO A 5 -17.94 31.64 -19.89
CA PRO A 5 -16.50 31.73 -20.05
C PRO A 5 -15.83 30.56 -19.34
N GLU A 6 -14.99 29.82 -20.06
CA GLU A 6 -14.17 28.76 -19.51
C GLU A 6 -13.19 29.37 -18.50
N THR A 7 -13.41 29.10 -17.22
CA THR A 7 -12.46 29.44 -16.16
C THR A 7 -11.26 28.51 -16.27
N GLY A 8 -10.27 28.98 -17.03
CA GLY A 8 -8.92 28.45 -17.00
C GLY A 8 -8.47 28.34 -15.54
N THR A 9 -8.36 27.11 -15.06
CA THR A 9 -7.89 26.80 -13.70
C THR A 9 -6.38 26.96 -13.70
N GLU A 10 -5.89 28.19 -13.69
CA GLU A 10 -4.50 28.49 -13.37
C GLU A 10 -4.28 28.08 -11.91
N ARG A 11 -3.69 26.90 -11.69
CA ARG A 11 -3.30 26.45 -10.36
C ARG A 11 -2.19 27.37 -9.85
N PRO A 12 -2.31 27.94 -8.64
CA PRO A 12 -1.22 28.71 -8.06
C PRO A 12 0.03 27.83 -7.97
N ALA A 13 1.20 28.43 -8.23
CA ALA A 13 2.49 27.77 -8.08
C ALA A 13 2.56 27.12 -6.68
N ALA A 14 2.91 25.83 -6.64
CA ALA A 14 2.90 25.05 -5.41
C ALA A 14 3.70 25.74 -4.31
N SER A 15 3.04 26.00 -3.18
CA SER A 15 3.70 26.55 -2.00
C SER A 15 4.70 25.53 -1.45
N SER A 16 5.68 25.97 -0.67
CA SER A 16 6.65 25.05 -0.03
C SER A 16 5.95 23.97 0.82
N ASP A 17 4.77 24.29 1.36
CA ASP A 17 3.96 23.38 2.16
C ASP A 17 3.26 22.32 1.31
N ASP A 18 2.82 22.66 0.10
CA ASP A 18 2.21 21.70 -0.84
C ASP A 18 3.23 20.65 -1.29
N TRP A 19 4.48 21.07 -1.50
CA TRP A 19 5.58 20.16 -1.80
C TRP A 19 5.86 19.19 -0.65
N ARG A 20 5.93 19.70 0.59
CA ARG A 20 6.13 18.88 1.79
C ARG A 20 5.00 17.88 1.97
N TYR A 21 3.75 18.33 1.80
CA TYR A 21 2.57 17.48 1.87
C TYR A 21 2.61 16.35 0.83
N SER A 22 2.99 16.67 -0.41
CA SER A 22 3.12 15.70 -1.50
C SER A 22 4.19 14.67 -1.23
N ARG A 23 5.38 15.11 -0.79
CA ARG A 23 6.49 14.25 -0.38
C ARG A 23 6.07 13.29 0.72
N ASP A 24 5.46 13.79 1.79
CA ASP A 24 5.10 12.99 2.94
C ASP A 24 4.05 11.93 2.57
N ARG A 25 3.08 12.27 1.70
CA ARG A 25 2.11 11.31 1.18
C ARG A 25 2.73 10.19 0.36
N VAL A 26 3.66 10.52 -0.55
CA VAL A 26 4.37 9.53 -1.36
C VAL A 26 5.14 8.56 -0.46
N LEU A 27 5.89 9.08 0.52
CA LEU A 27 6.66 8.26 1.46
C LEU A 27 5.77 7.34 2.31
N LEU A 28 4.63 7.84 2.78
CA LEU A 28 3.66 7.03 3.51
C LEU A 28 3.13 5.87 2.66
N TYR A 29 2.81 6.12 1.39
CA TYR A 29 2.34 5.07 0.49
C TYR A 29 3.41 4.03 0.20
N VAL A 30 4.64 4.46 -0.11
CA VAL A 30 5.76 3.53 -0.37
C VAL A 30 6.05 2.65 0.84
N ARG A 31 6.02 3.22 2.05
CA ARG A 31 6.18 2.45 3.29
C ARG A 31 5.12 1.35 3.45
N ALA A 32 3.91 1.58 2.94
CA ALA A 32 2.82 0.60 3.02
C ALA A 32 2.91 -0.53 1.98
N LEU A 33 3.73 -0.38 0.93
CA LEU A 33 3.80 -1.33 -0.18
C LEU A 33 4.71 -2.54 0.07
N ASP A 34 5.34 -2.65 1.25
CA ASP A 34 6.24 -3.77 1.62
C ASP A 34 7.29 -4.06 0.52
N LEU A 35 7.83 -2.98 -0.06
CA LEU A 35 8.89 -3.04 -1.07
C LEU A 35 10.26 -3.09 -0.39
N PRO A 36 11.29 -3.65 -1.07
CA PRO A 36 12.67 -3.49 -0.61
C PRO A 36 12.99 -2.01 -0.36
N PRO A 37 13.63 -1.64 0.77
CA PRO A 37 13.70 -0.25 1.23
C PRO A 37 14.26 0.72 0.19
N PHE A 38 15.38 0.36 -0.44
CA PHE A 38 16.02 1.17 -1.47
C PHE A 38 15.16 1.32 -2.72
N ARG A 39 14.58 0.20 -3.19
CA ARG A 39 13.73 0.19 -4.38
C ARG A 39 12.47 1.04 -4.20
N GLY A 40 11.85 1.00 -3.03
CA GLY A 40 10.70 1.85 -2.72
C GLY A 40 11.06 3.34 -2.71
N LEU A 41 12.20 3.69 -2.12
CA LEU A 41 12.69 5.07 -2.06
C LEU A 41 13.08 5.61 -3.43
N ASP A 42 13.71 4.81 -4.28
CA ASP A 42 14.07 5.21 -5.64
C ASP A 42 12.81 5.58 -6.45
N LEU A 43 11.78 4.74 -6.39
CA LEU A 43 10.48 5.01 -7.01
C LEU A 43 9.79 6.25 -6.42
N ALA A 44 9.90 6.47 -5.11
CA ALA A 44 9.39 7.67 -4.46
C ALA A 44 10.05 8.93 -5.04
N VAL A 45 11.38 8.94 -5.10
CA VAL A 45 12.17 10.06 -5.62
C VAL A 45 11.87 10.30 -7.09
N GLU A 46 11.79 9.24 -7.90
CA GLU A 46 11.52 9.34 -9.32
C GLU A 46 10.10 9.86 -9.60
N SER A 47 9.12 9.44 -8.81
CA SER A 47 7.74 9.96 -8.90
C SER A 47 7.65 11.44 -8.58
N LEU A 48 8.37 11.90 -7.54
CA LEU A 48 8.40 13.29 -7.12
C LEU A 48 9.15 14.18 -8.12
N LYS A 49 10.26 13.69 -8.67
CA LYS A 49 11.00 14.39 -9.75
C LYS A 49 10.16 14.53 -11.01
N SER A 50 9.49 13.45 -11.41
CA SER A 50 8.64 13.43 -12.61
C SER A 50 7.39 14.28 -12.48
N ALA A 51 6.87 14.45 -11.26
CA ALA A 51 5.75 15.34 -10.99
C ALA A 51 6.17 16.82 -10.90
N GLY A 52 7.41 17.11 -10.50
CA GLY A 52 7.86 18.49 -10.26
C GLY A 52 7.17 19.13 -9.05
N PRO A 53 7.10 20.48 -8.95
CA PRO A 53 6.35 21.19 -7.90
C PRO A 53 4.85 21.08 -8.13
N ALA A 54 4.36 19.87 -8.30
CA ALA A 54 2.97 19.55 -8.57
C ALA A 54 2.23 19.12 -7.30
N SER A 55 0.90 19.09 -7.40
CA SER A 55 0.04 18.64 -6.33
C SER A 55 0.30 17.18 -5.92
N ALA A 56 -0.04 16.84 -4.69
CA ALA A 56 0.10 15.46 -4.19
C ALA A 56 -0.63 14.42 -5.06
N SER A 57 -1.73 14.81 -5.71
CA SER A 57 -2.47 13.95 -6.63
C SER A 57 -1.61 13.53 -7.83
N GLU A 58 -0.84 14.47 -8.37
CA GLU A 58 0.01 14.27 -9.54
C GLU A 58 1.24 13.43 -9.20
N ALA A 59 1.90 13.70 -8.08
CA ALA A 59 2.97 12.85 -7.55
C ALA A 59 2.51 11.41 -7.30
N MET A 60 1.32 11.23 -6.72
CA MET A 60 0.73 9.90 -6.50
C MET A 60 0.28 9.20 -7.79
N LYS A 61 -0.07 9.96 -8.84
CA LYS A 61 -0.37 9.41 -10.17
C LYS A 61 0.91 8.88 -10.81
N LYS A 62 1.99 9.68 -10.80
CA LYS A 62 3.31 9.27 -11.30
C LYS A 62 3.88 8.05 -10.55
N LEU A 63 3.72 8.01 -9.23
CA LEU A 63 4.11 6.83 -8.45
C LEU A 63 3.39 5.56 -8.92
N ARG A 64 2.08 5.65 -9.19
CA ARG A 64 1.29 4.52 -9.69
C ARG A 64 1.72 4.07 -11.08
N GLU A 65 2.00 5.02 -11.98
CA GLU A 65 2.53 4.73 -13.32
C GLU A 65 3.85 3.94 -13.20
N LEU A 66 4.80 4.42 -12.39
CA LEU A 66 6.09 3.74 -12.15
C LEU A 66 5.92 2.35 -11.51
N LEU A 67 4.99 2.20 -10.57
CA LEU A 67 4.70 0.90 -9.94
C LEU A 67 4.11 -0.08 -10.94
N ALA A 68 3.23 0.38 -11.84
CA ALA A 68 2.65 -0.45 -12.90
C ALA A 68 3.71 -0.88 -13.91
N GLU A 69 4.57 0.05 -14.37
CA GLU A 69 5.70 -0.23 -15.27
C GLU A 69 6.66 -1.27 -14.69
N ASN A 70 6.88 -1.22 -13.37
CA ASN A 70 7.76 -2.16 -12.66
C ASN A 70 7.08 -3.49 -12.27
N GLY A 71 5.80 -3.70 -12.60
CA GLY A 71 5.02 -4.87 -12.18
C GLY A 71 4.83 -4.99 -10.66
N LEU A 72 4.96 -3.87 -9.96
CA LEU A 72 4.83 -3.73 -8.50
C LEU A 72 3.44 -3.26 -8.06
N ASP A 73 2.56 -2.96 -9.01
CA ASP A 73 1.16 -2.65 -8.72
C ASP A 73 0.38 -3.92 -8.36
N ARG A 74 0.71 -4.48 -7.19
CA ARG A 74 0.05 -5.67 -6.66
C ARG A 74 -1.08 -5.30 -5.67
N GLY A 75 -1.32 -4.03 -5.40
CA GLY A 75 -2.27 -3.56 -4.39
C GLY A 75 -1.73 -3.65 -2.95
N ILE A 76 -2.45 -3.03 -2.00
CA ILE A 76 -2.07 -2.94 -0.58
C ILE A 76 -2.03 -4.36 0.01
N ARG A 77 -0.96 -4.69 0.74
CA ARG A 77 -0.85 -5.97 1.43
C ARG A 77 -1.43 -5.88 2.85
N ASP A 78 -2.10 -6.94 3.29
CA ASP A 78 -2.47 -7.10 4.69
C ASP A 78 -1.24 -7.47 5.55
N GLY A 79 -1.41 -7.48 6.88
CA GLY A 79 -0.37 -7.92 7.82
C GLY A 79 0.03 -9.40 7.68
N GLU A 80 -0.60 -10.16 6.79
CA GLU A 80 -0.28 -11.55 6.43
C GLU A 80 0.42 -11.66 5.06
N GLY A 81 0.73 -10.54 4.40
CA GLY A 81 1.41 -10.47 3.11
C GLY A 81 0.52 -10.76 1.89
N ARG A 82 -0.80 -10.86 2.08
CA ARG A 82 -1.76 -11.10 1.01
C ARG A 82 -2.24 -9.77 0.43
N HIS A 83 -2.49 -9.77 -0.87
CA HIS A 83 -3.03 -8.59 -1.54
C HIS A 83 -4.49 -8.38 -1.14
N LEU A 84 -4.79 -7.20 -0.57
CA LEU A 84 -6.14 -6.77 -0.26
C LEU A 84 -6.88 -6.57 -1.58
N ALA A 85 -7.78 -7.48 -1.89
CA ALA A 85 -8.80 -7.22 -2.90
C ALA A 85 -9.64 -6.03 -2.40
N SER A 86 -9.52 -4.88 -3.07
CA SER A 86 -10.24 -3.65 -2.75
C SER A 86 -11.76 -3.76 -3.01
N VAL A 87 -12.19 -4.87 -3.62
CA VAL A 87 -13.59 -5.16 -3.90
C VAL A 87 -14.04 -6.30 -2.98
N PRO A 88 -15.11 -6.11 -2.18
CA PRO A 88 -15.70 -7.22 -1.45
C PRO A 88 -16.17 -8.27 -2.46
N PRO A 89 -16.02 -9.58 -2.17
CA PRO A 89 -16.49 -10.61 -3.09
C PRO A 89 -17.98 -10.40 -3.37
N LEU A 90 -18.35 -10.22 -4.64
CA LEU A 90 -19.73 -10.00 -5.09
C LEU A 90 -20.67 -11.15 -4.69
N ASN A 91 -20.11 -12.34 -4.45
CA ASN A 91 -20.78 -13.48 -3.84
C ASN A 91 -20.81 -13.35 -2.32
N ARG A 92 -21.37 -12.26 -1.80
CA ARG A 92 -21.63 -12.12 -0.37
C ARG A 92 -22.85 -12.97 -0.02
N GLY A 93 -22.62 -14.27 0.20
CA GLY A 93 -23.59 -15.13 0.86
C GLY A 93 -24.01 -14.52 2.21
N VAL A 94 -25.20 -14.91 2.69
CA VAL A 94 -25.74 -14.48 3.99
C VAL A 94 -24.64 -14.61 5.05
N MET A 95 -24.41 -13.54 5.81
CA MET A 95 -23.41 -13.54 6.89
C MET A 95 -23.86 -14.53 7.96
N VAL A 96 -23.39 -15.78 7.86
CA VAL A 96 -23.58 -16.80 8.89
C VAL A 96 -22.76 -16.34 10.08
N ALA A 97 -23.42 -16.04 11.19
CA ALA A 97 -22.75 -15.71 12.44
C ALA A 97 -21.79 -16.85 12.78
N ALA A 98 -20.48 -16.57 12.74
CA ALA A 98 -19.50 -17.53 13.23
C ALA A 98 -19.84 -17.83 14.70
N PRO A 99 -19.94 -19.10 15.11
CA PRO A 99 -20.21 -19.42 16.51
C PRO A 99 -19.15 -18.74 17.36
N LEU A 100 -19.60 -17.88 18.27
CA LEU A 100 -18.72 -17.11 19.14
C LEU A 100 -17.76 -18.08 19.85
N GLU A 101 -16.47 -17.83 19.72
CA GLU A 101 -15.44 -18.71 20.27
C GLU A 101 -15.63 -18.78 21.80
N ARG A 102 -16.09 -19.93 22.31
CA ARG A 102 -16.48 -20.07 23.73
C ARG A 102 -15.30 -19.92 24.70
N ALA A 103 -14.06 -19.99 24.20
CA ALA A 103 -12.85 -19.92 25.00
C ALA A 103 -11.75 -19.09 24.28
N PRO A 104 -11.91 -17.75 24.21
CA PRO A 104 -11.01 -16.87 23.45
C PRO A 104 -9.56 -16.87 23.97
N TRP A 105 -9.36 -17.23 25.25
CA TRP A 105 -8.02 -17.35 25.83
C TRP A 105 -7.23 -18.56 25.28
N LYS A 106 -7.92 -19.66 24.94
CA LYS A 106 -7.28 -20.85 24.37
C LYS A 106 -6.79 -20.59 22.96
N SER A 107 -7.58 -19.89 22.14
CA SER A 107 -7.20 -19.50 20.79
C SER A 107 -6.10 -18.44 20.80
N ALA A 108 -6.17 -17.47 21.72
CA ALA A 108 -5.09 -16.49 21.94
C ALA A 108 -3.77 -17.17 22.32
N PHE A 109 -3.78 -18.12 23.27
CA PHE A 109 -2.59 -18.86 23.69
C PHE A 109 -2.05 -19.77 22.58
N ALA A 110 -2.92 -20.46 21.84
CA ALA A 110 -2.52 -21.27 20.69
C ALA A 110 -1.91 -20.42 19.56
N ARG A 111 -2.45 -19.22 19.29
CA ARG A 111 -1.86 -18.27 18.34
C ARG A 111 -0.51 -17.76 18.82
N PHE A 112 -0.39 -17.46 20.12
CA PHE A 112 0.88 -17.07 20.73
C PHE A 112 1.93 -18.18 20.61
N LEU A 113 1.61 -19.43 20.94
CA LEU A 113 2.53 -20.56 20.79
C LEU A 113 2.88 -20.85 19.34
N ARG A 114 1.92 -20.81 18.40
CA ARG A 114 2.25 -20.98 16.97
C ARG A 114 3.19 -19.89 16.48
N ARG A 115 3.00 -18.64 16.93
CA ARG A 115 3.88 -17.52 16.59
C ARG A 115 5.26 -17.68 17.22
N TRP A 116 5.34 -18.08 18.49
CA TRP A 116 6.59 -18.35 19.19
C TRP A 116 7.34 -19.51 18.55
N ARG A 117 6.67 -20.62 18.23
CA ARG A 117 7.25 -21.76 17.52
C ARG A 117 7.75 -21.38 16.13
N ARG A 118 7.06 -20.49 15.40
CA ARG A 118 7.53 -19.99 14.11
C ARG A 118 8.80 -19.14 14.25
N ASN A 119 8.88 -18.31 15.29
CA ASN A 119 10.05 -17.47 15.55
C ASN A 119 11.26 -18.29 16.03
N LEU A 120 11.03 -19.41 16.72
CA LEU A 120 12.11 -20.28 17.21
C LEU A 120 12.48 -21.42 16.25
N PHE A 121 11.57 -21.84 15.36
CA PHE A 121 11.75 -23.02 14.50
C PHE A 121 11.38 -22.78 13.02
N GLY A 122 11.61 -21.59 12.46
CA GLY A 122 11.47 -21.39 11.00
C GLY A 122 12.54 -20.47 10.40
N PRO A 123 13.02 -20.71 9.15
CA PRO A 123 12.86 -21.88 8.28
C PRO A 123 14.15 -22.73 8.22
N TRP A 124 14.05 -24.02 8.57
CA TRP A 124 14.95 -25.05 8.04
C TRP A 124 14.24 -25.65 6.81
N GLU A 125 14.44 -25.05 5.64
CA GLU A 125 14.24 -25.69 4.35
C GLU A 125 15.44 -25.39 3.46
N ARG A 126 16.38 -26.35 3.49
CA ARG A 126 17.18 -26.90 2.38
C ARG A 126 17.80 -25.93 1.36
N ASN A 127 19.04 -25.52 1.65
CA ASN A 127 20.07 -25.44 0.61
C ASN A 127 20.67 -26.85 0.44
N GLY A 128 20.07 -27.63 -0.46
CA GLY A 128 20.68 -28.85 -0.99
C GLY A 128 21.26 -28.56 -2.36
N HIS A 129 22.50 -28.08 -2.41
CA HIS A 129 23.33 -28.11 -3.61
C HIS A 129 24.62 -28.85 -3.24
N ALA A 130 24.68 -30.11 -3.68
CA ALA A 130 25.88 -30.84 -4.04
C ALA A 130 25.53 -31.61 -5.32
#